data_AF-A0A2V7HKJ8-F1
#
_entry.id   AF-A0A2V7HKJ8-F1
#
_cell.length_a   1.000
_cell.length_b   1.000
_cell.length_c   1.000
_cell.angle_alpha   90.00
_cell.angle_beta   90.00
_cell.angle_gamma   90.00
#
_symmetry.space_group_name_H-M   'P 1'
#
loop_
_entity.id
_entity.type
_entity.pdbx_description
1 polymer ?
#
loop_
_entity_poly.entity_id
_entity_poly.type
_entity_poly.pdbx_seq_one_letter_code
_entity_poly.pdbx_strand_id
1 'polypeptide(L)'
;MLAERLGLDPVEVRRRNLIDRASFPYRTPTGGLYDSGDYAATLDKALALAKYDELRREQARARAAGRYYGIGLALAVDPSVSNMGYVATALDPQFRAKPEYLPKSGAVDSATVKIDPL
;
A
#
# COMPACT_ATOMS: atom_id res chain seq x y z
N MET A 1 4.94 15.77 9.46
CA MET A 1 5.06 14.55 8.59
C MET A 1 5.58 14.92 7.19
N LEU A 2 6.05 13.99 6.35
CA LEU A 2 6.76 14.26 5.08
C LEU A 2 6.13 15.36 4.19
N ALA A 3 4.82 15.33 3.95
CA ALA A 3 4.13 16.33 3.12
C ALA A 3 4.25 17.76 3.67
N GLU A 4 4.07 17.92 4.98
CA GLU A 4 4.24 19.19 5.69
C GLU A 4 5.67 19.71 5.60
N ARG A 5 6.67 18.82 5.75
CA ARG A 5 8.09 19.19 5.63
C ARG A 5 8.47 19.63 4.22
N LEU A 6 7.80 19.08 3.19
CA LEU A 6 8.03 19.40 1.79
C LEU A 6 7.11 20.53 1.28
N GLY A 7 6.19 21.05 2.10
CA GLY A 7 5.18 22.02 1.66
C GLY A 7 4.25 21.48 0.56
N LEU A 8 4.09 20.15 0.48
CA LEU A 8 3.26 19.48 -0.53
C LEU A 8 1.91 19.04 0.05
N ASP A 9 0.93 18.89 -0.83
CA ASP A 9 -0.33 18.25 -0.49
C ASP A 9 -0.09 16.76 -0.12
N PRO A 10 -0.74 16.21 0.93
CA PRO A 10 -0.61 14.80 1.27
C PRO A 10 -1.02 13.81 0.17
N VAL A 11 -1.94 14.19 -0.72
CA VAL A 11 -2.32 13.43 -1.93
C VAL A 11 -1.15 13.42 -2.91
N GLU A 12 -0.53 14.58 -3.13
CA GLU A 12 0.58 14.72 -4.08
C GLU A 12 1.79 13.88 -3.67
N VAL A 13 2.11 13.87 -2.37
CA VAL A 13 3.17 12.98 -1.86
C VAL A 13 2.85 11.52 -2.14
N ARG A 14 1.60 11.08 -2.00
CA ARG A 14 1.20 9.71 -2.33
C ARG A 14 1.31 9.43 -3.82
N ARG A 15 0.81 10.32 -4.69
CA ARG A 15 0.89 10.15 -6.15
C ARG A 15 2.31 9.90 -6.64
N ARG A 16 3.28 10.63 -6.09
CA ARG A 16 4.71 10.48 -6.44
C ARG A 16 5.33 9.15 -5.99
N ASN A 17 4.71 8.44 -5.04
CA ASN A 17 5.25 7.24 -4.42
C ASN A 17 4.39 5.99 -4.63
N LEU A 18 3.26 6.11 -5.32
CA LEU A 18 2.43 4.96 -5.67
C LEU A 18 3.16 4.07 -6.69
N ILE A 19 3.03 2.76 -6.51
CA ILE A 19 3.52 1.78 -7.48
C ILE A 19 2.67 1.90 -8.75
N ASP A 20 3.31 2.11 -9.89
CA ASP A 20 2.65 2.16 -11.19
C ASP A 20 2.00 0.81 -11.50
N ARG A 21 0.80 0.82 -12.08
CA ARG A 21 0.11 -0.37 -12.58
C ARG A 21 0.99 -1.22 -13.51
N ALA A 22 1.85 -0.60 -14.31
CA ALA A 22 2.77 -1.32 -15.20
C ALA A 22 3.93 -2.00 -14.46
N SER A 23 4.14 -1.69 -13.18
CA SER A 23 5.20 -2.29 -12.34
C SER A 23 4.79 -3.61 -11.69
N PHE A 24 3.54 -4.04 -11.84
CA PHE A 24 3.07 -5.31 -11.30
C PHE A 24 3.44 -6.48 -12.23
N PRO A 25 3.83 -7.64 -11.67
CA PRO A 25 3.96 -7.94 -10.25
C PRO A 25 5.16 -7.22 -9.61
N TYR A 26 4.94 -6.59 -8.45
CA TYR A 26 5.93 -5.74 -7.78
C TYR A 26 6.50 -6.43 -6.54
N ARG A 27 7.83 -6.64 -6.52
CA ARG A 27 8.53 -7.15 -5.34
C ARG A 27 8.88 -5.99 -4.40
N THR A 28 8.29 -5.97 -3.21
CA THR A 28 8.58 -4.95 -2.22
C THR A 28 10.00 -5.09 -1.68
N PRO A 29 10.64 -4.00 -1.21
CA PRO A 29 11.91 -4.08 -0.50
C PRO A 29 11.88 -5.00 0.73
N THR A 30 10.69 -5.19 1.31
CA THR A 30 10.45 -6.09 2.44
C THR A 30 10.26 -7.55 2.05
N GLY A 31 10.40 -7.90 0.76
CA GLY A 31 10.35 -9.27 0.25
C GLY A 31 8.95 -9.76 -0.13
N GLY A 32 7.89 -8.98 0.12
CA GLY A 32 6.54 -9.29 -0.33
C GLY A 32 6.43 -9.21 -1.85
N LEU A 33 5.51 -10.00 -2.43
CA LEU A 33 5.14 -9.90 -3.84
C LEU A 33 3.72 -9.35 -3.91
N TYR A 34 3.56 -8.18 -4.51
CA TYR A 34 2.24 -7.68 -4.88
C TYR A 34 1.94 -8.16 -6.30
N ASP A 35 0.81 -8.83 -6.46
CA ASP A 35 0.37 -9.48 -7.69
C ASP A 35 -0.12 -8.47 -8.72
N SER A 36 -0.98 -7.54 -8.31
CA SER A 36 -1.64 -6.57 -9.19
C SER A 36 -2.10 -5.32 -8.44
N GLY A 37 -2.39 -4.25 -9.17
CA GLY A 37 -2.94 -3.03 -8.58
C GLY A 37 -3.07 -1.87 -9.56
N ASP A 38 -4.08 -1.03 -9.34
CA ASP A 38 -4.21 0.30 -9.94
C ASP A 38 -4.49 1.32 -8.82
N TYR A 39 -3.42 1.64 -8.09
CA TYR A 39 -3.52 2.46 -6.88
C TYR A 39 -3.82 3.92 -7.21
N ALA A 40 -3.35 4.41 -8.36
CA ALA A 40 -3.64 5.76 -8.84
C ALA A 40 -5.14 5.92 -9.12
N ALA A 41 -5.75 5.00 -9.89
CA ALA A 41 -7.18 5.01 -10.15
C ALA A 41 -8.01 4.87 -8.85
N THR A 42 -7.54 4.05 -7.91
CA THR A 42 -8.20 3.88 -6.61
C THR A 42 -8.19 5.18 -5.78
N LEU A 43 -7.03 5.85 -5.72
CA LEU A 43 -6.90 7.15 -5.06
C LEU A 43 -7.78 8.21 -5.73
N ASP A 44 -7.78 8.29 -7.07
CA ASP A 44 -8.61 9.23 -7.83
C ASP A 44 -10.10 9.05 -7.52
N LYS A 45 -10.57 7.81 -7.53
CA LYS A 45 -11.97 7.48 -7.21
C LYS A 45 -12.32 7.86 -5.77
N ALA A 46 -11.44 7.58 -4.80
CA ALA A 46 -11.67 7.95 -3.40
C ALA A 46 -11.73 9.47 -3.20
N LEU A 47 -10.84 10.23 -3.85
CA LEU A 47 -10.80 11.69 -3.76
C LEU A 47 -12.03 12.34 -4.41
N ALA A 48 -12.47 11.81 -5.55
CA ALA A 48 -13.69 12.27 -6.22
C ALA A 48 -14.93 12.03 -5.34
N LEU A 49 -15.09 10.81 -4.78
CA LEU A 49 -16.20 10.47 -3.89
C LEU A 49 -16.21 11.32 -2.62
N ALA A 50 -15.03 11.58 -2.05
CA ALA A 50 -14.89 12.42 -0.86
C ALA A 50 -15.02 13.92 -1.15
N LYS A 51 -15.05 14.33 -2.43
CA LYS A 51 -14.99 15.74 -2.87
C LYS A 51 -13.81 16.47 -2.23
N TYR A 52 -12.61 15.89 -2.36
CA TYR A 52 -11.42 16.31 -1.64
C TYR A 52 -11.14 17.82 -1.73
N ASP A 53 -11.28 18.43 -2.91
CA ASP A 53 -11.05 19.87 -3.09
C ASP A 53 -12.05 20.73 -2.31
N GLU A 54 -13.31 20.30 -2.19
CA GLU A 54 -14.30 20.96 -1.33
C GLU A 54 -13.91 20.84 0.14
N LEU A 55 -13.45 19.67 0.58
CA LEU A 55 -12.96 19.46 1.94
C LEU A 55 -11.75 20.36 2.24
N ARG A 56 -10.82 20.53 1.30
CA ARG A 56 -9.66 21.41 1.46
C ARG A 56 -10.06 22.88 1.55
N ARG A 57 -11.04 23.33 0.76
CA ARG A 57 -11.62 24.67 0.89
C ARG A 57 -12.30 24.86 2.25
N GLU A 58 -13.08 23.89 2.71
CA GLU A 58 -13.73 23.96 4.02
C GLU A 58 -12.71 23.97 5.16
N GLN A 59 -11.65 23.16 5.06
CA GLN A 59 -10.55 23.17 6.02
C GLN A 59 -9.92 24.56 6.13
N ALA A 60 -9.66 25.23 5.00
CA ALA A 60 -9.11 26.58 5.01
C ALA A 60 -10.07 27.58 5.69
N ARG A 61 -11.37 27.54 5.36
CA ARG A 61 -12.40 28.38 5.99
C ARG A 61 -12.50 28.13 7.50
N ALA A 62 -12.54 26.87 7.93
CA ALA A 62 -12.65 26.50 9.32
C ALA A 62 -11.42 26.97 10.13
N ARG A 63 -10.22 26.80 9.59
CA ARG A 63 -8.98 27.26 10.24
C ARG A 63 -8.90 28.78 10.32
N ALA A 64 -9.32 29.50 9.29
CA ALA A 64 -9.41 30.97 9.32
C ALA A 64 -10.38 31.48 10.41
N ALA A 65 -11.42 30.68 10.73
CA ALA A 65 -12.36 30.95 11.82
C ALA A 65 -11.87 30.44 13.20
N GLY A 66 -10.60 30.05 13.35
CA GLY A 66 -10.05 29.55 14.61
C GLY A 66 -10.50 28.13 15.00
N ARG A 67 -11.13 27.37 14.08
CA ARG A 67 -11.57 25.99 14.34
C ARG A 67 -10.52 24.97 13.89
N TYR A 68 -10.44 23.87 14.62
CA TYR A 68 -9.65 22.72 14.19
C TYR A 68 -10.43 21.87 13.17
N TYR A 69 -9.87 21.72 11.98
CA TYR A 69 -10.42 20.89 10.92
C TYR A 69 -9.32 20.05 10.27
N GLY A 70 -9.50 18.73 10.29
CA GLY A 70 -8.55 17.73 9.78
C GLY A 70 -9.16 16.89 8.67
N ILE A 71 -8.32 16.49 7.71
CA ILE A 71 -8.69 15.56 6.65
C ILE A 71 -7.68 14.41 6.72
N GLY A 72 -8.17 13.20 7.02
CA GLY A 72 -7.37 11.99 7.04
C GLY A 72 -7.37 11.29 5.69
N LEU A 73 -6.22 10.76 5.27
CA LEU A 73 -6.09 9.95 4.06
C LEU A 73 -5.19 8.75 4.36
N ALA A 74 -5.69 7.55 4.09
CA ALA A 74 -4.96 6.30 4.22
C ALA A 74 -5.01 5.53 2.91
N LEU A 75 -3.89 4.91 2.57
CA LEU A 75 -3.77 3.92 1.50
C LEU A 75 -3.12 2.71 2.15
N ALA A 76 -3.74 1.54 1.98
CA ALA A 76 -3.25 0.30 2.54
C ALA A 76 -3.32 -0.78 1.46
N VAL A 77 -2.29 -1.62 1.43
CA VAL A 77 -2.30 -2.89 0.72
C VAL A 77 -2.36 -3.95 1.80
N ASP A 78 -3.44 -4.72 1.78
CA ASP A 78 -3.67 -5.79 2.75
C ASP A 78 -3.51 -7.14 2.04
N PRO A 79 -2.69 -8.04 2.59
CA PRO A 79 -2.66 -9.41 2.11
C PRO A 79 -3.92 -10.14 2.58
N SER A 80 -4.64 -10.82 1.69
CA SER A 80 -5.84 -11.58 2.06
C SER A 80 -5.59 -12.73 3.06
N VAL A 81 -4.31 -13.05 3.33
CA VAL A 81 -3.83 -14.05 4.29
C VAL A 81 -2.52 -13.53 4.93
N SER A 82 -1.83 -14.32 5.76
CA SER A 82 -0.56 -13.94 6.38
C SER A 82 0.52 -13.55 5.34
N ASN A 83 0.89 -12.27 5.31
CA ASN A 83 2.08 -11.81 4.60
C ASN A 83 3.32 -12.09 5.44
N MET A 84 3.92 -13.27 5.27
CA MET A 84 5.20 -13.61 5.87
C MET A 84 6.41 -13.06 5.10
N GLY A 85 6.23 -12.11 4.17
CA GLY A 85 7.31 -11.50 3.41
C GLY A 85 8.39 -10.87 4.31
N TYR A 86 7.98 -10.25 5.44
CA TYR A 86 8.91 -9.67 6.42
C TYR A 86 9.89 -10.70 7.03
N VAL A 87 9.54 -11.99 7.03
CA VAL A 87 10.46 -13.05 7.48
C VAL A 87 11.68 -13.08 6.57
N ALA A 88 11.54 -12.81 5.28
CA ALA A 88 12.67 -12.71 4.37
C ALA A 88 13.61 -11.55 4.76
N THR A 89 13.10 -10.40 5.20
CA THR A 89 13.97 -9.32 5.68
C THR A 89 14.63 -9.60 7.02
N ALA A 90 14.03 -10.43 7.87
CA ALA A 90 14.62 -10.82 9.15
C ALA A 90 15.73 -11.88 8.99
N LEU A 91 15.77 -12.58 7.86
CA LEU A 91 16.75 -13.63 7.59
C LEU A 91 17.99 -13.07 6.87
N ASP A 92 19.14 -13.58 7.28
CA ASP A 92 20.43 -13.28 6.69
C ASP A 92 20.42 -13.52 5.15
N PRO A 93 20.97 -12.60 4.33
CA PRO A 93 20.99 -12.74 2.87
C PRO A 93 21.67 -14.03 2.37
N GLN A 94 22.73 -14.50 3.05
CA GLN A 94 23.41 -15.74 2.68
C GLN A 94 22.53 -16.95 2.96
N PHE A 95 21.76 -16.91 4.05
CA PHE A 95 20.76 -17.95 4.35
C PHE A 95 19.68 -18.01 3.26
N ARG A 96 19.20 -16.85 2.79
CA ARG A 96 18.19 -16.78 1.72
C ARG A 96 18.69 -17.21 0.33
N ALA A 97 20.01 -17.24 0.12
CA ALA A 97 20.61 -17.67 -1.13
C ALA A 97 20.74 -19.21 -1.23
N LYS A 98 20.47 -19.95 -0.15
CA LYS A 98 20.58 -21.41 -0.11
C LYS A 98 19.51 -22.08 -1.00
N PRO A 99 19.83 -23.18 -1.71
CA PRO A 99 18.86 -23.90 -2.54
C PRO A 99 17.64 -24.42 -1.78
N GLU A 100 17.80 -24.72 -0.49
CA GLU A 100 16.75 -25.26 0.38
C GLU A 100 15.83 -24.15 0.94
N TYR A 101 16.18 -22.88 0.75
CA TYR A 101 15.37 -21.77 1.22
C TYR A 101 14.15 -21.60 0.30
N LEU A 102 12.97 -21.85 0.86
CA LEU A 102 11.70 -21.54 0.21
C LEU A 102 11.27 -20.12 0.59
N PRO A 103 11.13 -19.20 -0.39
CA PRO A 103 10.64 -17.85 -0.12
C PRO A 103 9.28 -17.88 0.56
N LYS A 104 9.13 -17.11 1.63
CA LYS A 104 7.84 -16.94 2.28
C LYS A 104 6.96 -16.06 1.37
N SER A 105 5.88 -16.66 0.88
CA SER A 105 4.90 -15.99 0.01
C SER A 105 3.97 -15.11 0.83
N GLY A 106 3.47 -14.04 0.21
CA GLY A 106 2.36 -13.24 0.71
C GLY A 106 0.99 -13.90 0.54
N ALA A 107 0.96 -15.21 0.24
CA ALA A 107 -0.23 -15.99 -0.13
C ALA A 107 -0.93 -15.44 -1.39
N VAL A 108 -0.14 -15.10 -2.41
CA VAL A 108 -0.64 -14.58 -3.70
C VAL A 108 -1.41 -15.62 -4.52
N ASP A 109 -1.20 -16.91 -4.25
CA ASP A 109 -1.85 -18.02 -4.93
C ASP A 109 -2.41 -19.02 -3.92
N SER A 110 -3.57 -19.60 -4.25
CA SER A 110 -4.19 -20.68 -3.49
C SER A 110 -4.62 -21.81 -4.43
N ALA A 111 -4.53 -23.05 -3.95
CA ALA A 111 -5.05 -24.22 -4.63
C ALA A 111 -5.78 -25.11 -3.62
N THR A 112 -6.94 -25.64 -4.01
CA THR A 112 -7.69 -26.61 -3.22
C THR A 112 -7.42 -28.00 -3.75
N VAL A 113 -6.81 -28.86 -2.93
CA VAL A 113 -6.65 -30.28 -3.25
C VAL A 113 -7.63 -31.07 -2.40
N LYS A 114 -8.49 -31.86 -3.05
CA LYS A 114 -9.26 -32.92 -2.39
C LYS A 114 -8.53 -34.24 -2.59
N ILE A 115 -8.22 -34.90 -1.49
CA ILE A 115 -7.68 -36.26 -1.50
C ILE A 115 -8.80 -37.16 -0.96
N ASP A 116 -9.23 -38.11 -1.77
CA ASP A 116 -10.16 -39.16 -1.37
C ASP A 116 -9.37 -40.43 -1.05
N PRO A 117 -9.35 -40.89 0.21
CA PRO A 117 -8.65 -42.10 0.60
C PRO A 117 -9.52 -43.33 0.30
N LEU A 118 -9.60 -43.72 -0.98
CA LEU A 118 -9.93 -45.11 -1.30
C LEU A 118 -8.71 -46.00 -0.99
#